data_AF-X1PH86-F1
#
_entry.id   AF-X1PH86-F1
#
_cell.length_a   1.000
_cell.length_b   1.000
_cell.length_c   1.000
_cell.angle_alpha   90.00
_cell.angle_beta   90.00
_cell.angle_gamma   90.00
#
_symmetry.space_group_name_H-M   'P 1'
#
loop_
_entity.id
_entity.type
_entity.pdbx_description
1 polymer ?
#
loop_
_entity_poly.entity_id
_entity_poly.type
_entity_poly.pdbx_seq_one_letter_code
_entity_poly.pdbx_strand_id
1 'polypeptide(L)'
;KPSPGLLKELGELQHLYEAKGGYDSEHEAKIVLSGLGFAESDFGRALSEFSGGWQTRIELARLLFLNPDILLLDEPTNYLDLETQRWFENYLKRYHGAVLVTSHDRAFLNNVASKILSIEDDGVIFYRGNYDSYVFAREKDIKTQQAAARRQELKISRQMRFIERFRAKNTRASQVQSRIKQLEKMERVTVPRSTKKIKFNFSEPPRSGRV
;
A
#
# COMPACT_ATOMS: atom_id res chain seq x y z
N LYS A 1 24.89 5.02 54.36
CA LYS A 1 24.00 6.04 53.76
C LYS A 1 24.38 6.18 52.29
N PRO A 2 23.45 6.17 51.33
CA PRO A 2 23.78 6.39 49.93
C PRO A 2 24.47 7.74 49.77
N SER A 3 25.44 7.84 48.85
CA SER A 3 26.16 9.09 48.61
C SER A 3 25.20 10.15 48.04
N PRO A 4 25.41 11.45 48.32
CA PRO A 4 24.56 12.51 47.78
C PRO A 4 24.47 12.52 46.25
N GLY A 5 25.52 12.07 45.55
CA GLY A 5 25.52 11.90 44.10
C GLY A 5 24.61 10.78 43.61
N LEU A 6 24.60 9.63 44.30
CA LEU A 6 23.74 8.49 43.99
C LEU A 6 22.26 8.81 44.15
N LEU A 7 21.89 9.62 45.16
CA LEU A 7 20.51 10.05 45.35
C LEU A 7 20.02 11.00 44.24
N LYS A 8 20.91 11.86 43.74
CA LYS A 8 20.59 12.76 42.62
C LYS A 8 20.43 11.99 41.32
N GLU A 9 21.36 11.08 41.02
CA GLU A 9 21.31 10.22 39.84
C GLU A 9 20.06 9.33 39.85
N LEU A 10 19.71 8.75 41.00
CA LEU A 10 18.47 7.99 41.16
C LEU A 10 17.22 8.84 40.87
N GLY A 11 17.17 10.08 41.37
CA GLY A 11 16.06 10.99 41.10
C GLY A 11 15.93 11.36 39.62
N GLU A 12 17.06 11.63 38.94
CA GLU A 12 17.08 11.90 37.50
C GLU A 12 16.61 10.68 36.68
N LEU A 13 17.06 9.47 37.05
CA LEU A 13 16.65 8.23 36.40
C LEU A 13 15.17 7.90 36.66
N GLN A 14 14.66 8.12 37.88
CA GLN A 14 13.24 7.93 38.19
C GLN A 14 12.36 8.88 37.38
N HIS A 15 12.71 10.17 37.32
CA HIS A 15 11.97 11.11 36.48
C HIS A 15 12.04 10.76 34.99
N LEU A 16 13.18 10.29 34.50
CA LEU A 16 13.32 9.86 33.11
C LEU A 16 12.53 8.58 32.83
N TYR A 17 12.44 7.66 33.79
CA TYR A 17 11.63 6.44 33.71
C TYR A 17 10.13 6.78 33.73
N GLU A 18 9.68 7.66 34.63
CA GLU A 18 8.32 8.18 34.69
C GLU A 18 7.93 8.90 33.40
N ALA A 19 8.76 9.82 32.92
CA ALA A 19 8.53 10.57 31.69
C ALA A 19 8.45 9.66 30.44
N LYS A 20 9.06 8.48 30.50
CA LYS A 20 8.99 7.46 29.44
C LYS A 20 7.85 6.45 29.65
N GLY A 21 6.94 6.69 30.59
CA GLY A 21 5.79 5.81 30.85
C GLY A 21 6.18 4.49 31.50
N GLY A 22 7.28 4.45 32.26
CA GLY A 22 7.82 3.23 32.84
C GLY A 22 6.80 2.43 33.68
N TYR A 23 5.94 3.11 34.44
CA TYR A 23 4.89 2.45 35.23
C TYR A 23 3.73 1.87 34.41
N ASP A 24 3.45 2.42 33.23
CA ASP A 24 2.38 1.95 32.33
C ASP A 24 2.91 0.96 31.29
N SER A 25 4.24 0.86 31.14
CA SER A 25 4.90 0.07 30.09
C SER A 25 4.50 -1.41 30.08
N GLU A 26 4.40 -2.05 31.25
CA GLU A 26 3.95 -3.45 31.32
C GLU A 26 2.47 -3.61 30.95
N HIS A 27 1.63 -2.64 31.31
CA HIS A 27 0.21 -2.66 30.96
C HIS A 27 0.01 -2.51 29.46
N GLU A 28 0.70 -1.55 28.83
CA GLU A 28 0.68 -1.35 27.37
C GLU A 28 1.19 -2.58 26.61
N ALA A 29 2.28 -3.19 27.07
CA ALA A 29 2.79 -4.43 26.48
C ALA A 29 1.74 -5.56 26.53
N LYS A 30 1.04 -5.71 27.66
CA LYS A 30 -0.05 -6.70 27.80
C LYS A 30 -1.23 -6.40 26.88
N ILE A 31 -1.63 -5.14 26.73
CA ILE A 31 -2.70 -4.74 25.80
C ILE A 31 -2.34 -5.13 24.37
N VAL A 32 -1.11 -4.83 23.93
CA VAL A 32 -0.64 -5.15 22.57
C VAL A 32 -0.55 -6.66 22.36
N LEU A 33 0.03 -7.41 23.31
CA LEU A 33 0.13 -8.86 23.22
C LEU A 33 -1.24 -9.54 23.21
N SER A 34 -2.14 -9.18 24.12
CA SER A 34 -3.51 -9.72 24.11
C SER A 34 -4.26 -9.39 22.82
N GLY A 35 -4.08 -8.16 22.31
CA GLY A 35 -4.63 -7.73 21.03
C GLY A 35 -4.13 -8.52 19.82
N LEU A 36 -2.89 -9.02 19.89
CA LEU A 36 -2.29 -9.89 18.89
C LEU A 36 -2.58 -11.39 19.10
N GLY A 37 -3.45 -11.72 20.04
CA GLY A 37 -3.96 -13.06 20.30
C GLY A 37 -3.10 -13.92 21.23
N PHE A 38 -2.15 -13.33 21.96
CA PHE A 38 -1.37 -14.05 22.97
C PHE A 38 -2.18 -14.24 24.25
N ALA A 39 -2.12 -15.42 24.85
CA ALA A 39 -2.72 -15.65 26.16
C ALA A 39 -1.83 -15.07 27.28
N GLU A 40 -2.39 -14.76 28.44
CA GLU A 40 -1.58 -14.28 29.58
C GLU A 40 -0.51 -15.29 30.01
N SER A 41 -0.80 -16.59 29.87
CA SER A 41 0.17 -17.66 30.11
C SER A 41 1.38 -17.61 29.18
N ASP A 42 1.27 -16.91 28.04
CA ASP A 42 2.34 -16.81 27.06
C ASP A 42 3.36 -15.69 27.37
N PHE A 43 3.01 -14.72 28.21
CA PHE A 43 3.82 -13.51 28.41
C PHE A 43 5.19 -13.78 29.05
N GLY A 44 5.32 -14.85 29.83
CA GLY A 44 6.58 -15.26 30.48
C GLY A 44 7.35 -16.33 29.74
N ARG A 45 6.85 -16.83 28.60
CA ARG A 45 7.47 -17.96 27.88
C ARG A 45 8.68 -17.52 27.08
N ALA A 46 9.63 -18.42 26.88
CA ALA A 46 10.81 -18.12 26.07
C ALA A 46 10.43 -18.04 24.57
N LEU A 47 11.07 -17.12 23.85
CA LEU A 47 10.83 -16.93 22.40
C LEU A 47 11.06 -18.22 21.58
N SER A 48 11.98 -19.08 22.02
CA SER A 48 12.29 -20.36 21.38
C SER A 48 11.15 -21.38 21.43
N GLU A 49 10.15 -21.17 22.28
CA GLU A 49 8.99 -22.05 22.40
C GLU A 49 7.89 -21.75 21.38
N PHE A 50 7.96 -20.61 20.69
CA PHE A 50 6.96 -20.18 19.72
C PHE A 50 7.33 -20.65 18.31
N SER A 51 6.31 -20.94 17.49
CA SER A 51 6.54 -21.20 16.07
C SER A 51 6.96 -19.92 15.34
N GLY A 52 7.55 -20.04 14.15
CA GLY A 52 8.02 -18.88 13.38
C GLY A 52 6.93 -17.82 13.11
N GLY A 53 5.69 -18.23 12.86
CA GLY A 53 4.57 -17.28 12.69
C GLY A 53 4.25 -16.50 13.97
N TRP A 54 4.31 -17.17 15.13
CA TRP A 54 4.14 -16.51 16.42
C TRP A 54 5.33 -15.59 16.76
N GLN A 55 6.56 -15.98 16.42
CA GLN A 55 7.72 -15.11 16.56
C GLN A 55 7.59 -13.82 15.72
N THR A 56 7.10 -13.92 14.49
CA THR A 56 6.78 -12.74 13.67
C THR A 56 5.71 -11.87 14.33
N ARG A 57 4.66 -12.45 14.92
CA ARG A 57 3.66 -11.70 15.70
C ARG A 57 4.28 -11.02 16.94
N ILE A 58 5.27 -11.65 17.60
CA ILE A 58 5.99 -11.04 18.73
C ILE A 58 6.81 -9.83 18.26
N GLU A 59 7.49 -9.92 17.12
CA GLU A 59 8.23 -8.77 16.56
C GLU A 59 7.28 -7.63 16.18
N LEU A 60 6.09 -7.94 15.64
CA LEU A 60 5.04 -6.95 15.42
C LEU A 60 4.61 -6.32 16.76
N ALA A 61 4.37 -7.13 17.80
CA ALA A 61 4.00 -6.63 19.13
C ALA A 61 5.04 -5.65 19.69
N ARG A 62 6.32 -6.01 19.58
CA ARG A 62 7.44 -5.17 19.98
C ARG A 62 7.45 -3.85 19.20
N LEU A 63 7.23 -3.89 17.89
CA LEU A 63 7.20 -2.70 17.05
C LEU A 63 6.04 -1.76 17.41
N LEU A 64 4.85 -2.30 17.66
CA LEU A 64 3.69 -1.52 18.10
C LEU A 64 3.90 -0.92 19.49
N PHE A 65 4.51 -1.68 20.41
CA PHE A 65 4.85 -1.20 21.74
C PHE A 65 5.87 -0.04 21.70
N LEU A 66 6.84 -0.08 20.80
CA LEU A 66 7.79 1.02 20.61
C LEU A 66 7.12 2.31 20.12
N ASN A 67 5.94 2.21 19.48
CA ASN A 67 5.15 3.33 18.98
C ASN A 67 5.97 4.40 18.21
N PRO A 68 6.73 4.02 17.16
CA PRO A 68 7.54 4.97 16.39
C PRO A 68 6.71 6.02 15.62
N ASP A 69 7.29 7.18 15.32
CA ASP A 69 6.63 8.23 14.52
C ASP A 69 6.21 7.74 13.12
N ILE A 70 6.96 6.78 12.56
CA ILE A 70 6.71 6.19 11.25
C ILE A 70 6.78 4.67 11.38
N LEU A 71 5.71 4.00 10.96
CA LEU A 71 5.57 2.56 10.94
C LEU A 71 5.59 2.04 9.50
N LEU A 72 6.55 1.18 9.16
CA LEU A 72 6.67 0.55 7.85
C LEU A 72 6.35 -0.94 8.00
N LEU A 73 5.33 -1.41 7.29
CA LEU A 73 4.82 -2.76 7.43
C LEU A 73 4.75 -3.44 6.07
N ASP A 74 5.44 -4.58 5.94
CA ASP A 74 5.36 -5.42 4.75
C ASP A 74 4.50 -6.66 5.01
N GLU A 75 3.32 -6.73 4.37
CA GLU A 75 2.32 -7.79 4.55
C GLU A 75 2.07 -8.17 6.04
N PRO A 76 1.67 -7.21 6.90
CA PRO A 76 1.60 -7.42 8.35
C PRO A 76 0.44 -8.28 8.81
N THR A 77 -0.55 -8.54 7.95
CA THR A 77 -1.69 -9.42 8.24
C THR A 77 -1.34 -10.90 8.12
N ASN A 78 -0.14 -11.22 7.63
CA ASN A 78 0.34 -12.58 7.58
C ASN A 78 0.30 -13.21 8.97
N TYR A 79 -0.18 -14.45 9.00
CA TYR A 79 -0.34 -15.22 10.23
C TYR A 79 -1.33 -14.65 11.23
N LEU A 80 -2.09 -13.58 10.95
CA LEU A 80 -3.18 -13.11 11.82
C LEU A 80 -4.48 -13.85 11.50
N ASP A 81 -5.22 -14.26 12.53
CA ASP A 81 -6.60 -14.68 12.38
C ASP A 81 -7.53 -13.45 12.25
N LEU A 82 -8.79 -13.70 11.92
CA LEU A 82 -9.76 -12.63 11.64
C LEU A 82 -9.99 -11.69 12.84
N GLU A 83 -9.98 -12.21 14.06
CA GLU A 83 -10.20 -11.42 15.27
C GLU A 83 -9.00 -10.51 15.54
N THR A 84 -7.80 -11.10 15.51
CA THR A 84 -6.53 -10.39 15.66
C THR A 84 -6.37 -9.32 14.58
N GLN A 85 -6.70 -9.65 13.32
CA GLN A 85 -6.65 -8.70 12.23
C GLN A 85 -7.58 -7.50 12.47
N ARG A 86 -8.81 -7.71 12.96
CA ARG A 86 -9.73 -6.62 13.27
C ARG A 86 -9.22 -5.73 14.41
N TRP A 87 -8.65 -6.33 15.44
CA TRP A 87 -8.01 -5.55 16.52
C TRP A 87 -6.88 -4.69 15.94
N PHE A 88 -6.03 -5.30 15.12
CA PHE A 88 -4.90 -4.63 14.49
C PHE A 88 -5.32 -3.49 13.56
N GLU A 89 -6.35 -3.69 12.73
CA GLU A 89 -6.93 -2.62 11.90
C GLU A 89 -7.41 -1.43 12.74
N ASN A 90 -8.07 -1.70 13.87
CA ASN A 90 -8.54 -0.66 14.78
C ASN A 90 -7.39 0.03 15.54
N TYR A 91 -6.32 -0.71 15.84
CA TYR A 91 -5.09 -0.14 16.39
C TYR A 91 -4.47 0.83 15.39
N LEU A 92 -4.24 0.40 14.14
CA LEU A 92 -3.63 1.23 13.10
C LEU A 92 -4.44 2.49 12.77
N LYS A 93 -5.78 2.43 12.81
CA LYS A 93 -6.65 3.61 12.62
C LYS A 93 -6.46 4.70 13.68
N ARG A 94 -6.06 4.31 14.89
CA ARG A 94 -5.83 5.22 16.03
C ARG A 94 -4.35 5.55 16.23
N TYR A 95 -3.48 4.98 15.39
CA TYR A 95 -2.06 5.21 15.47
C TYR A 95 -1.75 6.70 15.23
N HIS A 96 -0.99 7.29 16.14
CA HIS A 96 -0.70 8.73 16.09
C HIS A 96 0.34 9.08 15.02
N GLY A 97 1.23 8.16 14.69
CA GLY A 97 2.26 8.32 13.67
C GLY A 97 1.78 8.05 12.24
N ALA A 98 2.70 8.12 11.28
CA ALA A 98 2.44 7.74 9.90
C ALA A 98 2.59 6.23 9.72
N VAL A 99 1.64 5.58 9.07
CA VAL A 99 1.72 4.16 8.73
C VAL A 99 1.82 4.00 7.22
N LEU A 100 2.88 3.35 6.75
CA LEU A 100 3.00 2.86 5.38
C LEU A 100 2.92 1.34 5.42
N VAL A 101 1.94 0.79 4.70
CA VAL A 101 1.69 -0.65 4.67
C VAL A 101 1.51 -1.16 3.26
N THR A 102 2.10 -2.31 2.97
CA THR A 102 1.80 -3.14 1.80
C THR A 102 0.92 -4.30 2.24
N SER A 103 -0.10 -4.61 1.45
CA SER A 103 -0.93 -5.78 1.70
C SER A 103 -1.58 -6.27 0.41
N HIS A 104 -1.68 -7.60 0.27
CA HIS A 104 -2.53 -8.23 -0.73
C HIS A 104 -4.01 -8.31 -0.31
N ASP A 105 -4.32 -8.08 0.97
CA ASP A 105 -5.69 -8.05 1.48
C ASP A 105 -6.36 -6.69 1.20
N ARG A 106 -7.31 -6.71 0.26
CA ARG A 106 -8.09 -5.54 -0.13
C ARG A 106 -9.00 -5.04 0.98
N ALA A 107 -9.54 -5.93 1.83
CA ALA A 107 -10.43 -5.55 2.92
C ALA A 107 -9.65 -4.80 3.99
N PHE A 108 -8.47 -5.31 4.35
CA PHE A 108 -7.54 -4.63 5.25
C PHE A 108 -7.17 -3.23 4.73
N LEU A 109 -6.73 -3.12 3.47
CA LEU A 109 -6.40 -1.83 2.86
C LEU A 109 -7.61 -0.90 2.83
N ASN A 110 -8.81 -1.41 2.57
CA ASN A 110 -10.03 -0.60 2.57
C ASN A 110 -10.39 -0.05 3.94
N ASN A 111 -10.10 -0.81 5.00
CA ASN A 111 -10.38 -0.43 6.37
C ASN A 111 -9.34 0.55 6.91
N VAL A 112 -8.06 0.36 6.61
CA VAL A 112 -6.97 1.11 7.25
C VAL A 112 -6.47 2.28 6.40
N ALA A 113 -6.38 2.12 5.08
CA ALA A 113 -5.72 3.10 4.24
C ALA A 113 -6.59 4.35 4.00
N SER A 114 -5.99 5.53 4.19
CA SER A 114 -6.58 6.82 3.85
C SER A 114 -6.07 7.39 2.52
N LYS A 115 -4.97 6.83 2.01
CA LYS A 115 -4.31 7.16 0.74
C LYS A 115 -3.69 5.89 0.18
N ILE A 116 -3.67 5.76 -1.15
CA ILE A 116 -3.01 4.68 -1.87
C ILE A 116 -1.90 5.25 -2.73
N LEU A 117 -0.71 4.67 -2.62
CA LEU A 117 0.41 4.94 -3.52
C LEU A 117 0.42 3.82 -4.56
N SER A 118 0.18 4.19 -5.83
CA SER A 118 0.29 3.26 -6.95
C SER A 118 1.65 3.42 -7.61
N ILE A 119 2.39 2.32 -7.73
CA ILE A 119 3.65 2.28 -8.47
C ILE A 119 3.31 1.83 -9.89
N GLU A 120 3.53 2.72 -10.87
CA GLU A 120 3.28 2.50 -12.29
C GLU A 120 4.56 2.71 -13.11
N ASP A 121 4.53 2.37 -14.40
CA ASP A 121 5.69 2.47 -15.30
C ASP A 121 6.26 3.91 -15.38
N ASP A 122 5.37 4.90 -15.30
CA ASP A 122 5.71 6.33 -15.42
C ASP A 122 5.99 7.00 -14.06
N GLY A 123 5.96 6.24 -12.95
CA GLY A 123 6.31 6.73 -11.60
C GLY A 123 5.31 6.35 -10.51
N VAL A 124 5.30 7.12 -9.42
CA VAL A 124 4.41 6.91 -8.26
C VAL A 124 3.25 7.91 -8.30
N ILE A 125 2.03 7.39 -8.28
CA ILE A 125 0.79 8.19 -8.29
C ILE A 125 0.10 8.08 -6.94
N PHE A 126 -0.27 9.23 -6.37
CA PHE A 126 -0.98 9.32 -5.12
C PHE A 126 -2.49 9.41 -5.35
N TYR A 127 -3.23 8.47 -4.76
CA TYR A 127 -4.69 8.46 -4.75
C TYR A 127 -5.18 8.74 -3.33
N ARG A 128 -6.13 9.66 -3.19
CA ARG A 128 -6.80 9.92 -1.91
C ARG A 128 -7.96 8.94 -1.73
N GLY A 129 -8.12 8.45 -0.51
CA GLY A 129 -9.14 7.46 -0.15
C GLY A 129 -8.55 6.07 0.00
N ASN A 130 -9.46 5.11 0.16
CA ASN A 130 -9.15 3.71 0.38
C ASN A 130 -8.89 2.96 -0.94
N TYR A 131 -8.68 1.64 -0.85
CA TYR A 131 -8.35 0.82 -2.01
C TYR A 131 -9.43 0.83 -3.11
N ASP A 132 -10.71 0.75 -2.75
CA ASP A 132 -11.81 0.79 -3.72
C ASP A 132 -11.89 2.14 -4.44
N SER A 133 -11.69 3.24 -3.71
CA SER A 133 -11.62 4.59 -4.27
C SER A 133 -10.48 4.70 -5.30
N TYR A 134 -9.33 4.12 -4.97
CA TYR A 134 -8.19 4.02 -5.88
C TYR A 134 -8.53 3.22 -7.14
N VAL A 135 -9.13 2.03 -7.01
CA VAL A 135 -9.49 1.20 -8.17
C VAL A 135 -10.42 1.96 -9.12
N PHE A 136 -11.42 2.64 -8.57
CA PHE A 136 -12.35 3.44 -9.36
C PHE A 136 -11.64 4.62 -10.07
N ALA A 137 -10.80 5.37 -9.36
CA ALA A 137 -10.05 6.48 -9.92
C ALA A 137 -9.11 6.00 -11.04
N ARG A 138 -8.37 4.92 -10.80
CA ARG A 138 -7.47 4.32 -11.78
C ARG A 138 -8.20 3.85 -13.04
N GLU A 139 -9.35 3.18 -12.91
CA GLU A 139 -10.14 2.77 -14.08
C GLU A 139 -10.60 3.98 -14.92
N LYS A 140 -10.95 5.10 -14.27
CA LYS A 140 -11.33 6.35 -14.94
C LYS A 140 -10.14 6.98 -15.66
N ASP A 141 -8.97 7.01 -15.04
CA ASP A 141 -7.73 7.55 -15.61
C ASP A 141 -7.32 6.76 -16.86
N ILE A 142 -7.31 5.42 -16.75
CA ILE A 142 -7.01 4.52 -17.87
C ILE A 142 -7.97 4.76 -19.04
N LYS A 143 -9.28 4.87 -18.79
CA LYS A 143 -10.27 5.16 -19.85
C LYS A 143 -10.00 6.50 -20.54
N THR A 144 -9.60 7.51 -19.77
CA THR A 144 -9.29 8.85 -20.28
C THR A 144 -8.04 8.82 -21.16
N GLN A 145 -6.99 8.15 -20.71
CA GLN A 145 -5.74 7.96 -21.47
C GLN A 145 -5.97 7.13 -22.74
N GLN A 146 -6.77 6.07 -22.69
CA GLN A 146 -7.16 5.28 -23.87
C GLN A 146 -7.91 6.13 -24.90
N ALA A 147 -8.85 6.97 -24.46
CA ALA A 147 -9.59 7.86 -25.36
C ALA A 147 -8.67 8.92 -25.99
N ALA A 148 -7.72 9.47 -25.21
CA ALA A 148 -6.72 10.41 -25.70
C ALA A 148 -5.78 9.76 -26.73
N ALA A 149 -5.26 8.56 -26.44
CA ALA A 149 -4.42 7.79 -27.35
C ALA A 149 -5.14 7.48 -28.66
N ARG A 150 -6.41 7.05 -28.60
CA ARG A 150 -7.22 6.79 -29.81
C ARG A 150 -7.45 8.04 -30.66
N ARG A 151 -7.72 9.19 -30.02
CA ARG A 151 -7.87 10.48 -30.72
C ARG A 151 -6.56 10.89 -31.38
N GLN A 152 -5.44 10.70 -30.69
CA GLN A 152 -4.11 10.97 -31.22
C GLN A 152 -3.79 10.08 -32.42
N GLU A 153 -4.06 8.79 -32.34
CA GLU A 153 -3.82 7.83 -33.43
C GLU A 153 -4.66 8.15 -34.68
N LEU A 154 -5.93 8.53 -34.51
CA LEU A 154 -6.76 9.03 -35.61
C LEU A 154 -6.19 10.31 -36.24
N LYS A 155 -5.66 11.23 -35.42
CA LYS A 155 -5.02 12.46 -35.91
C LYS A 155 -3.75 12.15 -36.70
N ILE A 156 -2.90 11.25 -36.19
CA ILE A 156 -1.68 10.78 -36.85
C ILE A 156 -2.04 10.12 -38.18
N SER A 157 -3.00 9.19 -38.20
CA SER A 157 -3.47 8.51 -39.43
C SER A 157 -3.97 9.50 -40.49
N ARG A 158 -4.70 10.54 -40.09
CA ARG A 158 -5.18 11.59 -41.01
C ARG A 158 -4.01 12.42 -41.58
N GLN A 159 -3.04 12.78 -40.74
CA GLN A 159 -1.86 13.53 -41.18
C GLN A 159 -0.99 12.69 -42.12
N MET A 160 -0.76 11.42 -41.79
CA MET A 160 -0.03 10.46 -42.63
C MET A 160 -0.68 10.29 -44.00
N ARG A 161 -2.00 10.05 -44.06
CA ARG A 161 -2.73 9.96 -45.33
C ARG A 161 -2.63 11.22 -46.18
N PHE A 162 -2.59 12.40 -45.56
CA PHE A 162 -2.37 13.63 -46.30
C PHE A 162 -0.94 13.74 -46.85
N ILE A 163 0.05 13.41 -46.02
CA ILE A 163 1.46 13.39 -46.43
C ILE A 163 1.63 12.46 -47.62
N GLU A 164 1.12 11.23 -47.55
CA GLU A 164 1.17 10.25 -48.65
C GLU A 164 0.51 10.77 -49.92
N ARG A 165 -0.71 11.32 -49.83
CA ARG A 165 -1.47 11.81 -50.99
C ARG A 165 -0.81 13.00 -51.70
N PHE A 166 -0.13 13.87 -50.94
CA PHE A 166 0.39 15.14 -51.47
C PHE A 166 1.91 15.24 -51.53
N ARG A 167 2.64 14.16 -51.19
CA ARG A 167 4.11 14.13 -51.15
C ARG A 167 4.78 14.56 -52.46
N ALA A 168 4.21 14.15 -53.58
CA ALA A 168 4.74 14.41 -54.92
C ALA A 168 4.22 15.71 -55.55
N LYS A 169 3.32 16.45 -54.90
CA LYS A 169 2.74 17.69 -55.45
C LYS A 169 3.47 18.92 -54.92
N ASN A 170 4.16 19.63 -55.82
CA ASN A 170 4.95 20.82 -55.48
C ASN A 170 4.13 21.94 -54.82
N THR A 171 2.85 22.09 -55.23
CA THR A 171 1.93 23.11 -54.69
C THR A 171 1.58 22.92 -53.20
N ARG A 172 1.83 21.74 -52.62
CA ARG A 172 1.56 21.45 -51.20
C ARG A 172 2.80 21.05 -50.40
N ALA A 173 4.00 21.25 -50.96
CA ALA A 173 5.26 20.85 -50.34
C ALA A 173 5.45 21.46 -48.93
N SER A 174 5.19 22.76 -48.75
CA SER A 174 5.28 23.43 -47.44
C SER A 174 4.33 22.82 -46.39
N GLN A 175 3.09 22.49 -46.78
CA GLN A 175 2.11 21.86 -45.88
C GLN A 175 2.50 20.42 -45.49
N VAL A 176 3.11 19.67 -46.41
CA VAL A 176 3.63 18.33 -46.14
C VAL A 176 4.79 18.40 -45.16
N GLN A 177 5.79 19.26 -45.41
CA GLN A 177 6.94 19.44 -44.52
C GLN A 177 6.52 19.90 -43.11
N SER A 178 5.58 20.84 -43.03
CA SER A 178 5.04 21.27 -41.74
C SER A 178 4.42 20.12 -40.93
N ARG A 179 3.67 19.21 -41.58
CA ARG A 179 3.01 18.08 -40.91
C ARG A 179 3.98 16.97 -40.51
N ILE A 180 5.02 16.72 -41.31
CA ILE A 180 6.12 15.82 -40.93
C ILE A 180 6.77 16.32 -39.63
N LYS A 181 7.14 17.59 -39.59
CA LYS A 181 7.74 18.21 -38.40
C LYS A 181 6.81 18.20 -37.18
N GLN A 182 5.49 18.34 -37.38
CA GLN A 182 4.50 18.20 -36.30
C GLN A 182 4.43 16.78 -35.75
N LEU A 183 4.51 15.76 -36.62
CA LEU A 183 4.50 14.36 -36.20
C LEU A 183 5.79 13.96 -35.46
N GLU A 184 6.94 14.45 -35.90
CA GLU A 184 8.24 14.20 -35.24
C GLU A 184 8.30 14.77 -33.82
N LYS A 185 7.70 15.94 -33.61
CA LYS A 185 7.65 16.60 -32.30
C LYS A 185 6.51 16.11 -31.40
N MET A 186 5.67 15.19 -31.87
CA MET A 186 4.50 14.76 -31.12
C MET A 186 4.86 13.67 -30.12
N GLU A 187 4.78 13.98 -28.83
CA GLU A 187 4.86 12.98 -27.76
C GLU A 187 3.63 12.06 -27.82
N ARG A 188 3.87 10.74 -27.83
CA ARG A 188 2.80 9.75 -27.86
C ARG A 188 2.23 9.56 -26.46
N VAL A 189 0.91 9.57 -26.35
CA VAL A 189 0.23 9.18 -25.11
C VAL A 189 0.51 7.70 -24.85
N THR A 190 1.16 7.40 -23.73
CA THR A 190 1.32 6.05 -23.20
C THR A 190 0.02 5.63 -22.52
N VAL A 191 -0.40 4.39 -22.74
CA VAL A 191 -1.54 3.80 -22.03
C VAL A 191 -0.98 2.72 -21.12
N PRO A 192 -1.20 2.80 -19.79
CA PRO A 192 -0.79 1.77 -18.85
C PRO A 192 -1.31 0.41 -19.28
N ARG A 193 -0.49 -0.64 -19.11
CA ARG A 193 -0.92 -2.00 -19.40
C ARG A 193 -2.11 -2.34 -18.50
N SER A 194 -3.28 -2.50 -19.10
CA SER A 194 -4.43 -3.05 -18.39
C SER A 194 -4.07 -4.43 -17.85
N THR A 195 -4.18 -4.64 -16.55
CA THR A 195 -4.08 -5.96 -15.94
C THR A 195 -5.08 -6.88 -16.63
N LYS A 196 -4.62 -7.97 -17.27
CA LYS A 196 -5.52 -8.91 -17.95
C LYS A 196 -6.50 -9.47 -16.91
N LYS A 197 -7.80 -9.15 -17.05
CA LYS A 197 -8.85 -9.81 -16.27
C LYS A 197 -8.94 -11.26 -16.76
N ILE A 198 -8.30 -12.19 -16.04
CA ILE A 198 -8.45 -13.62 -16.30
C ILE A 198 -9.89 -13.98 -15.92
N LYS A 199 -10.69 -14.40 -16.90
CA LYS A 199 -12.01 -14.98 -16.63
C LYS A 199 -11.79 -16.44 -16.25
N PHE A 200 -11.95 -16.75 -14.97
CA PHE A 200 -12.00 -18.13 -14.50
C PHE A 200 -13.46 -18.56 -14.41
N ASN A 201 -13.80 -19.72 -14.97
CA ASN A 201 -15.11 -20.34 -14.80
C ASN A 201 -14.92 -21.63 -14.01
N PHE A 202 -15.54 -21.71 -12.83
CA PHE A 202 -15.57 -22.97 -12.08
C PHE A 202 -16.70 -23.82 -12.65
N SER A 203 -16.39 -25.06 -13.03
CA SER A 203 -17.44 -26.04 -13.34
C SER A 203 -18.30 -26.26 -12.09
N GLU A 204 -19.60 -26.49 -12.28
CA GLU A 204 -20.47 -26.87 -11.16
C GLU A 204 -19.93 -28.15 -10.52
N PRO A 205 -19.74 -28.19 -9.18
CA PRO A 205 -19.28 -29.40 -8.52
C PRO A 205 -20.31 -30.52 -8.70
N PRO A 206 -19.87 -31.78 -8.85
CA PRO A 206 -20.80 -32.91 -8.86
C PRO A 206 -21.60 -32.93 -7.56
N ARG A 207 -22.89 -33.29 -7.64
CA ARG A 207 -23.77 -33.38 -6.47
C ARG A 207 -23.18 -34.36 -5.45
N SER A 208 -22.85 -33.87 -4.26
CA SER A 208 -22.43 -34.68 -3.12
C SER A 208 -23.64 -35.44 -2.57
N GLY A 209 -23.96 -36.60 -3.14
CA GLY A 209 -25.14 -37.34 -2.70
C GLY A 209 -25.37 -38.72 -3.32
N ARG A 210 -24.34 -39.37 -3.87
CA ARG A 210 -24.38 -40.81 -4.22
C ARG A 210 -22.98 -41.41 -4.10
N VAL A 211 -22.60 -41.74 -2.87
CA VAL A 211 -21.72 -42.87 -2.55
C VAL A 211 -22.43 -43.65 -1.47
#